data_AF-A0A1C0SVD4-F1
#
_entry.id   AF-A0A1C0SVD4-F1
#
_cell.length_a   1.000
_cell.length_b   1.000
_cell.length_c   1.000
_cell.angle_alpha   90.00
_cell.angle_beta   90.00
_cell.angle_gamma   90.00
#
_symmetry.space_group_name_H-M   'P 1'
#
loop_
_entity.id
_entity.type
_entity.pdbx_description
1 polymer ?
#
loop_
_entity_poly.entity_id
_entity_poly.type
_entity_poly.pdbx_seq_one_letter_code
_entity_poly.pdbx_strand_id
1 'polypeptide(L)'
;MRVLSTFSGISAASVVWKPLGYEFAAYCEPSAFQCHVLNQRLDASAPKYLPTGKDFHPRQYASITEGSVINYRDVTQITDDDLRALGPIDVLEGGNPCQAFSISGLRRGLNDDRGNLALARLALRMRG
;
A
#
# COMPACT_ATOMS: atom_id res chain seq x y z
N MET A 1 -12.09 2.44 13.53
CA MET A 1 -11.11 3.36 12.89
C MET A 1 -10.78 2.82 11.51
N ARG A 2 -10.68 3.68 10.50
CA ARG A 2 -10.36 3.32 9.12
C ARG A 2 -8.87 3.51 8.84
N VAL A 3 -8.26 2.51 8.21
CA VAL A 3 -6.81 2.41 8.00
C VAL A 3 -6.50 2.42 6.50
N LEU A 4 -5.57 3.26 6.08
CA LEU A 4 -4.87 3.15 4.80
C LEU A 4 -3.48 2.58 5.06
N SER A 5 -3.19 1.40 4.50
CA SER A 5 -1.88 0.75 4.63
C SER A 5 -1.05 1.05 3.37
N THR A 6 0.08 1.76 3.47
CA THR A 6 0.81 2.31 2.30
C THR A 6 2.07 1.54 1.89
N PHE A 7 2.50 0.59 2.71
CA PHE A 7 3.62 -0.34 2.43
C PHE A 7 3.24 -1.70 2.99
N SER A 8 2.16 -2.26 2.45
CA SER A 8 1.38 -3.26 3.17
C SER A 8 2.13 -4.56 3.37
N GLY A 9 3.02 -4.97 2.45
CA GLY A 9 3.56 -6.32 2.44
C GLY A 9 2.41 -7.33 2.45
N ILE A 10 2.42 -8.24 3.41
CA ILE A 10 1.29 -9.17 3.66
C ILE A 10 0.29 -8.64 4.71
N SER A 11 0.44 -7.39 5.14
CA SER A 11 -0.38 -6.68 6.12
C SER A 11 -0.42 -7.36 7.49
N ALA A 12 0.74 -7.46 8.15
CA ALA A 12 0.84 -7.99 9.51
C ALA A 12 -0.04 -7.20 10.51
N ALA A 13 -0.14 -5.87 10.35
CA ALA A 13 -0.99 -5.01 11.17
C ALA A 13 -2.44 -5.48 11.17
N SER A 14 -2.97 -5.93 10.02
CA SER A 14 -4.36 -6.37 9.93
C SER A 14 -4.70 -7.60 10.78
N VAL A 15 -3.74 -8.48 11.04
CA VAL A 15 -3.94 -9.65 11.91
C VAL A 15 -4.27 -9.22 13.34
N VAL A 16 -3.64 -8.15 13.81
CA VAL A 16 -3.81 -7.64 15.18
C VAL A 16 -4.96 -6.65 15.26
N TRP A 17 -5.11 -5.78 14.27
CA TRP A 17 -6.01 -4.62 14.37
C TRP A 17 -7.45 -4.91 13.93
N LYS A 18 -7.67 -5.83 12.97
CA LYS A 18 -9.05 -6.20 12.59
C LYS A 18 -9.86 -6.74 13.78
N PRO A 19 -9.33 -7.65 14.63
CA PRO A 19 -10.02 -8.08 15.85
C PRO A 19 -10.32 -6.95 16.85
N LEU A 20 -9.57 -5.84 16.78
CA LEU A 20 -9.77 -4.66 17.63
C LEU A 20 -10.74 -3.64 17.01
N GLY A 21 -11.41 -3.98 15.90
CA GLY A 21 -12.40 -3.11 15.24
C GLY A 21 -11.81 -2.07 14.28
N TYR A 22 -10.56 -2.26 13.83
CA TYR A 22 -10.01 -1.45 12.75
C TYR A 22 -10.44 -2.00 11.39
N GLU A 23 -10.83 -1.11 10.50
CA GLU A 23 -11.22 -1.41 9.14
C GLU A 23 -10.12 -0.97 8.18
N PHE A 24 -9.60 -1.89 7.37
CA PHE A 24 -8.60 -1.57 6.36
C PHE A 24 -9.33 -1.15 5.09
N ALA A 25 -9.34 0.15 4.82
CA ALA A 25 -10.06 0.74 3.70
C ALA A 25 -9.31 0.59 2.37
N ALA A 26 -7.98 0.51 2.43
CA ALA A 26 -7.13 0.32 1.26
C ALA A 26 -5.72 -0.19 1.63
N TYR A 27 -5.08 -0.82 0.65
CA TYR A 27 -3.70 -1.29 0.71
C TYR A 27 -2.85 -0.64 -0.40
N CYS A 28 -1.54 -0.62 -0.23
CA CYS A 28 -0.58 -0.28 -1.27
C CYS A 28 0.56 -1.28 -1.22
N GLU A 29 0.57 -2.20 -2.18
CA GLU A 29 1.63 -3.19 -2.30
C GLU A 29 1.95 -3.43 -3.80
N PRO A 30 3.19 -3.20 -4.23
CA PRO A 30 3.60 -3.46 -5.61
C PRO A 30 3.98 -4.91 -5.90
N SER A 31 4.44 -5.71 -4.94
CA SER A 31 4.92 -7.07 -5.17
C SER A 31 3.78 -8.02 -5.51
N ALA A 32 3.87 -8.71 -6.66
CA ALA A 32 2.83 -9.63 -7.11
C ALA A 32 2.53 -10.74 -6.09
N PHE A 33 3.55 -11.35 -5.49
CA PHE A 33 3.35 -12.39 -4.47
C PHE A 33 2.54 -11.86 -3.28
N GLN A 34 2.90 -10.67 -2.77
CA GLN A 34 2.22 -10.09 -1.63
C GLN A 34 0.80 -9.64 -2.01
N CYS A 35 0.58 -9.13 -3.22
CA CYS A 35 -0.77 -8.85 -3.74
C CYS A 35 -1.67 -10.09 -3.73
N HIS A 36 -1.16 -11.26 -4.13
CA HIS A 36 -1.93 -12.51 -4.05
C HIS A 36 -2.28 -12.88 -2.60
N VAL A 37 -1.35 -12.69 -1.67
CA VAL A 37 -1.61 -12.94 -0.24
C VAL A 37 -2.68 -11.99 0.29
N LEU A 38 -2.59 -10.70 -0.03
CA LEU A 38 -3.56 -9.69 0.37
C LEU A 38 -4.95 -10.00 -0.23
N ASN A 39 -5.02 -10.40 -1.49
CA ASN A 39 -6.28 -10.81 -2.12
C ASN A 39 -6.90 -12.02 -1.41
N GLN A 40 -6.13 -13.10 -1.25
CA GLN A 40 -6.64 -14.35 -0.67
C GLN A 40 -7.06 -14.22 0.80
N ARG A 41 -6.43 -13.33 1.57
CA ARG A 41 -6.64 -13.27 3.03
C ARG A 41 -7.39 -12.04 3.49
N LEU A 42 -7.33 -10.96 2.73
CA LEU A 42 -7.82 -9.65 3.15
C LEU A 42 -8.75 -9.03 2.10
N ASP A 43 -9.14 -9.80 1.09
CA ASP A 43 -10.06 -9.40 0.03
C ASP A 43 -9.59 -8.16 -0.75
N ALA A 44 -8.27 -8.00 -0.85
CA ALA A 44 -7.68 -6.90 -1.60
C ALA A 44 -7.85 -7.10 -3.12
N SER A 45 -8.20 -6.04 -3.84
CA SER A 45 -8.31 -6.05 -5.29
C SER A 45 -6.94 -6.24 -5.97
N ALA A 46 -6.98 -6.49 -7.28
CA ALA A 46 -5.79 -6.30 -8.11
C ALA A 46 -5.31 -4.84 -8.00
N PRO A 47 -4.00 -4.57 -8.19
CA PRO A 47 -3.50 -3.21 -8.08
C PRO A 47 -4.15 -2.28 -9.12
N LYS A 48 -4.74 -1.17 -8.67
CA LYS A 48 -5.45 -0.19 -9.51
C LYS A 48 -4.54 0.41 -10.57
N TYR A 49 -3.33 0.79 -10.16
CA TYR A 49 -2.33 1.37 -11.04
C TYR A 49 -1.27 0.32 -11.34
N LEU A 50 -1.01 0.07 -12.62
CA LEU A 50 0.05 -0.82 -13.08
C LEU A 50 1.03 -0.03 -13.96
N PRO A 51 2.35 -0.21 -13.83
CA PRO A 51 3.32 0.41 -14.71
C PRO A 51 3.14 -0.01 -16.16
N THR A 52 3.49 0.89 -17.07
CA THR A 52 3.62 0.60 -18.49
C THR A 52 5.10 0.61 -18.85
N GLY A 53 5.70 -0.56 -19.03
CA GLY A 53 7.12 -0.69 -19.35
C GLY A 53 7.47 -2.08 -19.86
N LYS A 54 8.52 -2.19 -20.66
CA LYS A 54 8.96 -3.48 -21.26
C LYS A 54 9.35 -4.51 -20.19
N ASP A 55 9.84 -4.04 -19.04
CA ASP A 55 10.27 -4.87 -17.93
C ASP A 55 9.15 -5.16 -16.92
N PHE A 56 7.95 -4.64 -17.14
CA PHE A 56 6.79 -4.90 -16.29
C PHE A 56 5.97 -6.06 -16.83
N HIS A 57 5.68 -7.04 -15.96
CA HIS A 57 4.97 -8.26 -16.32
C HIS A 57 3.57 -8.30 -15.67
N PRO A 58 2.54 -7.69 -16.28
CA PRO A 58 1.19 -7.61 -15.69
C PRO A 58 0.54 -8.98 -15.47
N ARG A 59 0.97 -10.00 -16.22
CA ARG A 59 0.47 -11.39 -16.07
C ARG A 59 0.68 -11.95 -14.67
N GLN A 60 1.65 -11.42 -13.90
CA GLN A 60 1.88 -11.83 -12.53
C GLN A 60 0.70 -11.52 -11.58
N TYR A 61 -0.20 -10.61 -11.95
CA TYR A 61 -1.40 -10.25 -11.17
C TYR A 61 -2.69 -10.84 -11.74
N ALA A 62 -2.63 -11.52 -12.90
CA ALA A 62 -3.81 -11.86 -13.69
C ALA A 62 -4.81 -12.80 -13.00
N SER A 63 -4.39 -13.55 -11.98
CA SER A 63 -5.30 -14.40 -11.20
C SER A 63 -6.05 -13.65 -10.10
N ILE A 64 -5.71 -12.39 -9.83
CA ILE A 64 -6.47 -11.53 -8.91
C ILE A 64 -7.63 -10.94 -9.71
N THR A 65 -8.80 -11.55 -9.58
CA THR A 65 -9.98 -11.21 -10.39
C THR A 65 -11.10 -10.53 -9.60
N GLU A 66 -11.03 -10.60 -8.27
CA GLU A 66 -12.02 -10.07 -7.33
C GLU A 66 -11.33 -9.31 -6.18
N GLY A 67 -12.12 -8.70 -5.30
CA GLY A 67 -11.65 -8.02 -4.09
C GLY A 67 -12.38 -6.70 -3.84
N SER A 68 -12.95 -6.56 -2.64
CA SER A 68 -13.68 -5.34 -2.25
C SER A 68 -12.79 -4.23 -1.68
N VAL A 69 -11.57 -4.56 -1.22
CA VAL A 69 -10.65 -3.59 -0.62
C VAL A 69 -9.61 -3.16 -1.64
N ILE A 70 -9.57 -1.88 -1.99
CA ILE A 70 -8.71 -1.44 -3.09
C ILE A 70 -7.21 -1.54 -2.76
N ASN A 71 -6.42 -2.04 -3.73
CA ASN A 71 -4.96 -1.95 -3.69
C ASN A 71 -4.49 -0.85 -4.66
N TYR A 72 -3.92 0.24 -4.15
CA TYR A 72 -3.39 1.34 -4.97
C TYR A 72 -2.01 1.08 -5.56
N ARG A 73 -1.35 -0.01 -5.17
CA ARG A 73 0.03 -0.37 -5.53
C ARG A 73 1.10 0.56 -4.97
N ASP A 74 1.11 1.81 -5.44
CA ASP A 74 2.12 2.81 -5.18
C ASP A 74 1.42 4.04 -4.60
N VAL A 75 1.80 4.39 -3.36
CA VAL A 75 1.23 5.51 -2.61
C VAL A 75 1.35 6.85 -3.36
N THR A 76 2.37 7.01 -4.22
CA THR A 76 2.59 8.25 -4.99
C THR A 76 1.59 8.43 -6.13
N GLN A 77 0.90 7.36 -6.54
CA GLN A 77 -0.08 7.38 -7.63
C GLN A 77 -1.51 7.64 -7.14
N ILE A 78 -1.74 7.66 -5.83
CA ILE A 78 -3.05 7.95 -5.24
C ILE A 78 -3.42 9.40 -5.58
N THR A 79 -4.53 9.59 -6.29
CA THR A 79 -5.06 10.89 -6.71
C THR A 79 -5.98 11.51 -5.65
N ASP A 80 -6.34 12.79 -5.79
CA ASP A 80 -7.29 13.40 -4.85
C ASP A 80 -8.71 12.84 -5.03
N ASP A 81 -9.07 12.39 -6.23
CA ASP A 81 -10.31 11.66 -6.49
C ASP A 81 -10.32 10.31 -5.78
N ASP A 82 -9.19 9.60 -5.76
CA ASP A 82 -9.05 8.36 -4.98
C ASP A 82 -9.29 8.61 -3.50
N LEU A 83 -8.69 9.67 -2.95
CA LEU A 83 -8.87 10.03 -1.54
C LEU A 83 -10.33 10.40 -1.22
N ARG A 84 -10.97 11.19 -2.10
CA ARG A 84 -12.40 11.52 -1.97
C ARG A 84 -13.29 10.28 -2.01
N ALA A 85 -13.04 9.37 -2.95
CA ALA A 85 -13.79 8.12 -3.09
C ALA A 85 -13.55 7.15 -1.93
N LEU A 86 -12.32 7.09 -1.42
CA LEU A 86 -11.96 6.29 -0.25
C LEU A 86 -12.66 6.81 1.01
N GLY A 87 -12.86 8.12 1.11
CA GLY A 87 -13.46 8.79 2.25
C GLY A 87 -12.46 8.96 3.41
N PRO A 88 -12.94 9.34 4.61
CA PRO A 88 -12.07 9.66 5.74
C PRO A 88 -11.29 8.44 6.23
N ILE A 89 -10.03 8.66 6.57
CA ILE A 89 -9.09 7.68 7.13
C ILE A 89 -8.57 8.22 8.46
N ASP A 90 -8.61 7.38 9.49
CA ASP A 90 -8.18 7.74 10.85
C ASP A 90 -6.69 7.43 11.06
N VAL A 91 -6.19 6.37 10.39
CA VAL A 91 -4.84 5.86 10.59
C VAL A 91 -4.16 5.63 9.25
N LEU A 92 -2.98 6.23 9.11
CA LEU A 92 -2.04 5.92 8.04
C LEU A 92 -0.97 4.98 8.60
N GLU A 93 -0.95 3.74 8.12
CA GLU A 93 -0.03 2.70 8.55
C GLU A 93 0.90 2.30 7.41
N GLY A 94 2.14 1.96 7.74
CA GLY A 94 3.08 1.40 6.79
C GLY A 94 4.51 1.54 7.29
N GLY A 95 5.25 0.43 7.26
CA GLY A 95 6.69 0.44 7.45
C GLY A 95 7.39 0.66 6.12
N ASN A 96 8.17 1.74 5.99
CA ASN A 96 9.00 1.95 4.79
C ASN A 96 9.90 0.71 4.56
N PRO A 97 10.18 0.29 3.31
CA PRO A 97 11.00 -0.90 3.07
C PRO A 97 12.34 -0.82 3.81
N CYS A 98 12.64 -1.84 4.62
CA CYS A 98 13.84 -1.83 5.47
C CYS A 98 15.16 -1.88 4.67
N GLN A 99 15.11 -2.06 3.34
CA GLN A 99 16.28 -2.03 2.47
C GLN A 99 17.05 -0.70 2.50
N ALA A 100 16.40 0.41 2.87
CA ALA A 100 17.09 1.70 3.06
C ALA A 100 17.89 1.79 4.39
N PHE A 101 17.56 0.95 5.39
CA PHE A 101 18.02 1.08 6.78
C PHE A 101 18.75 -0.16 7.35
N SER A 102 18.77 -1.29 6.64
CA SER A 102 19.52 -2.48 7.08
C SER A 102 21.04 -2.29 6.95
N ILE A 103 21.81 -2.71 7.98
CA ILE A 103 23.29 -2.65 8.03
C ILE A 103 23.94 -3.45 6.88
N SER A 104 23.23 -4.45 6.36
CA SER A 104 23.62 -5.30 5.23
C SER A 104 23.23 -4.77 3.84
N GLY A 105 22.63 -3.57 3.75
CA GLY A 105 22.28 -2.87 2.50
C GLY A 105 23.13 -1.61 2.23
N LEU A 106 22.87 -0.94 1.09
CA LEU A 106 23.66 0.18 0.50
C LEU A 106 23.75 1.49 1.33
N ARG A 107 23.34 1.50 2.61
CA ARG A 107 23.42 2.66 3.52
C ARG A 107 22.96 3.99 2.91
N ARG A 108 21.75 4.04 2.33
CA ARG A 108 21.15 5.33 1.93
C ARG A 108 20.39 6.05 3.04
N GLY A 109 20.08 5.37 4.16
CA GLY A 109 19.56 6.01 5.37
C GLY A 109 18.35 6.92 5.09
N LEU A 110 18.32 8.09 5.72
CA LEU A 110 17.28 9.12 5.52
C LEU A 110 17.31 9.81 4.14
N ASN A 111 18.29 9.51 3.27
CA ASN A 111 18.41 10.04 1.91
C ASN A 111 17.80 9.11 0.83
N ASP A 112 17.01 8.10 1.21
CA ASP A 112 16.09 7.47 0.25
C ASP A 112 14.78 8.27 0.23
N ASP A 113 14.82 9.39 -0.51
CA ASP A 113 13.83 10.48 -0.52
C ASP A 113 12.41 10.07 -0.94
N ARG A 114 12.21 8.84 -1.41
CA ARG A 114 10.96 8.43 -2.06
C ARG A 114 9.92 7.90 -1.08
N GLY A 115 10.34 7.33 0.06
CA GLY A 115 9.43 6.63 0.98
C GLY A 115 8.76 7.54 2.01
N ASN A 116 9.56 8.16 2.89
CA ASN A 116 9.05 9.00 3.98
C ASN A 116 8.36 10.27 3.48
N LEU A 117 8.87 10.87 2.40
CA LEU A 117 8.25 12.05 1.79
C LEU A 117 6.90 11.72 1.17
N ALA A 118 6.74 10.53 0.58
CA ALA A 118 5.47 10.11 0.00
C ALA A 118 4.38 9.93 1.06
N LEU A 119 4.73 9.32 2.21
CA LEU A 119 3.80 9.16 3.32
C LEU A 119 3.36 10.51 3.90
N ALA A 120 4.32 11.41 4.17
CA ALA A 120 4.05 12.74 4.69
C ALA A 120 3.21 13.58 3.70
N ARG A 121 3.53 13.51 2.40
CA ARG A 121 2.75 14.20 1.36
C ARG A 121 1.33 13.67 1.25
N LEU A 122 1.14 12.36 1.34
CA LEU A 122 -0.19 11.76 1.34
C LEU A 122 -0.98 12.22 2.56
N ALA A 123 -0.39 12.15 3.75
CA ALA A 123 -1.04 12.60 4.98
C ALA A 123 -1.48 14.07 4.89
N LEU A 124 -0.67 14.96 4.31
CA LEU A 124 -1.03 16.37 4.10
C LEU A 124 -2.25 16.53 3.17
N ARG A 125 -2.35 15.72 2.11
CA ARG A 125 -3.47 15.75 1.16
C ARG A 125 -4.78 15.24 1.75
N MET A 126 -4.71 14.45 2.82
CA MET A 126 -5.89 13.90 3.51
C MET A 126 -6.44 14.84 4.60
N ARG A 127 -5.83 16.02 4.82
CA ARG A 127 -6.26 17.00 5.84
C ARG A 127 -7.30 18.01 5.34
N GLY A 128 -7.66 17.98 4.07
CA GLY A 128 -8.67 18.85 3.44
C GLY A 128 -9.98 18.11 3.22
#